data_AF-A0A7C2WQP8-F1
#
_entry.id   AF-A0A7C2WQP8-F1
#
_cell.length_a   1.000
_cell.length_b   1.000
_cell.length_c   1.000
_cell.angle_alpha   90.00
_cell.angle_beta   90.00
_cell.angle_gamma   90.00
#
_symmetry.space_group_name_H-M   'P 1'
#
loop_
_entity.id
_entity.type
_entity.pdbx_description
1 polymer ?
#
loop_
_entity_poly.entity_id
_entity_poly.type
_entity_poly.pdbx_seq_one_letter_code
_entity_poly.pdbx_strand_id
1 'polypeptide(L)'
;MKTAQEYIDSMGKLQPELYMFGERITNRLDHPIIRPTMNCMAATYELAEESKFPQYQRIMTAASHLTGKRINRFCHIHRSIEDLVYKSKMGRILGAYTGSCFQR
;
A
#
# COMPACT_ATOMS: atom_id res chain seq x y z
N MET A 1 3.45 2.09 11.49
CA MET A 1 3.15 1.93 10.06
C MET A 1 4.37 2.42 9.31
N LYS A 2 4.77 1.75 8.23
CA LYS A 2 5.93 2.18 7.44
C LYS A 2 5.63 3.44 6.63
N THR A 3 6.64 4.23 6.29
CA THR A 3 6.58 5.18 5.17
C THR A 3 6.72 4.44 3.84
N ALA A 4 6.45 5.12 2.72
CA ALA A 4 6.66 4.56 1.39
C ALA A 4 8.12 4.14 1.15
N GLN A 5 9.08 4.95 1.64
CA GLN A 5 10.50 4.63 1.51
C GLN A 5 10.87 3.42 2.37
N GLU A 6 10.42 3.37 3.63
CA GLU A 6 10.66 2.20 4.50
C GLU A 6 10.04 0.91 3.93
N TYR A 7 8.90 1.02 3.23
CA TYR A 7 8.33 -0.10 2.50
C TYR A 7 9.26 -0.56 1.38
N ILE A 8 9.72 0.34 0.50
CA ILE A 8 10.65 0.02 -0.61
C ILE A 8 11.95 -0.59 -0.07
N ASP A 9 12.53 0.01 0.97
CA ASP A 9 13.76 -0.49 1.61
C ASP A 9 13.55 -1.90 2.19
N SER A 10 12.37 -2.16 2.76
CA SER A 10 12.05 -3.49 3.27
C SER A 10 11.89 -4.53 2.16
N MET A 11 11.47 -4.12 0.96
CA MET A 11 11.41 -5.01 -0.20
C MET A 11 12.80 -5.42 -0.68
N GLY A 12 13.83 -4.57 -0.52
CA GLY A 12 15.21 -4.90 -0.85
C GLY A 12 15.85 -5.95 0.06
N LYS A 13 15.35 -6.08 1.30
CA LYS A 13 15.82 -7.09 2.26
C LYS A 13 15.33 -8.50 1.93
N LEU A 14 14.29 -8.62 1.10
CA LEU A 14 13.77 -9.92 0.67
C LEU A 14 14.65 -10.49 -0.45
N GLN A 15 14.98 -11.77 -0.37
CA GLN A 15 15.71 -12.51 -1.41
C GLN A 15 14.87 -13.67 -1.97
N PRO A 16 13.67 -13.42 -2.53
CA PRO A 16 12.89 -14.45 -3.18
C PRO A 16 13.60 -14.98 -4.43
N GLU A 17 13.46 -16.27 -4.66
CA GLU A 17 13.76 -16.87 -5.96
C GLU A 17 12.63 -16.50 -6.92
N LEU A 18 12.92 -15.59 -7.85
CA LEU A 18 11.95 -15.03 -8.79
C LEU A 18 12.31 -15.43 -10.22
N TYR A 19 11.33 -15.95 -10.94
CA TYR A 19 11.44 -16.29 -12.35
C TYR A 19 10.35 -15.58 -13.14
N MET A 20 10.69 -15.06 -14.32
CA MET A 20 9.74 -14.43 -15.23
C MET A 20 10.15 -14.73 -16.67
N PHE A 21 9.18 -15.10 -17.51
CA PHE A 21 9.43 -15.52 -18.91
C PHE A 21 10.48 -16.63 -19.06
N GLY A 22 10.58 -17.54 -18.08
CA GLY A 22 11.55 -18.65 -18.07
C GLY A 22 12.94 -18.29 -17.54
N GLU A 23 13.19 -17.02 -17.19
CA GLU A 23 14.49 -16.55 -16.72
C GLU A 23 14.47 -16.18 -15.24
N ARG A 24 15.60 -16.40 -14.54
CA ARG A 24 15.78 -15.98 -13.15
C ARG A 24 16.04 -14.48 -13.08
N ILE A 25 15.22 -13.76 -12.32
CA ILE A 25 15.36 -12.32 -12.12
C ILE A 25 16.21 -12.04 -10.88
N THR A 26 17.37 -11.42 -11.07
CA THR A 26 18.29 -11.02 -9.99
C THR A 26 18.10 -9.56 -9.56
N ASN A 27 17.82 -8.67 -10.51
CA ASN A 27 17.55 -7.26 -10.23
C ASN A 27 16.04 -6.99 -10.12
N ARG A 28 15.42 -7.36 -8.99
CA ARG A 28 13.97 -7.20 -8.80
C ARG A 28 13.52 -5.74 -8.64
N LEU A 29 14.27 -4.94 -7.88
CA LEU A 29 13.82 -3.60 -7.49
C LEU A 29 13.82 -2.62 -8.66
N ASP A 30 14.75 -2.78 -9.59
CA ASP A 30 14.85 -1.91 -10.77
C ASP A 30 14.32 -2.60 -12.04
N HIS A 31 13.75 -3.80 -11.91
CA HIS A 31 13.15 -4.49 -13.07
C HIS A 31 11.98 -3.65 -13.63
N PRO A 32 11.97 -3.31 -14.93
CA PRO A 32 10.99 -2.38 -15.51
C PRO A 32 9.54 -2.85 -15.40
N ILE A 33 9.32 -4.17 -15.38
CA ILE A 33 7.98 -4.76 -15.19
C ILE A 33 7.54 -4.77 -13.72
N ILE A 34 8.48 -4.88 -12.77
CA ILE A 34 8.16 -5.08 -11.34
C ILE A 34 8.05 -3.74 -10.62
N ARG A 35 8.92 -2.79 -10.97
CA ARG A 35 9.00 -1.48 -10.33
C ARG A 35 7.65 -0.74 -10.33
N PRO A 36 6.84 -0.71 -11.42
CA PRO A 36 5.54 -0.05 -11.40
C PRO A 36 4.58 -0.64 -10.36
N THR A 37 4.50 -1.98 -10.24
CA THR A 37 3.69 -2.65 -9.23
C THR A 37 4.15 -2.31 -7.82
N MET A 38 5.47 -2.27 -7.59
CA MET A 38 6.03 -1.87 -6.30
C MET A 38 5.67 -0.44 -5.93
N ASN A 39 5.73 0.49 -6.89
CA ASN A 39 5.33 1.88 -6.68
C ASN A 39 3.83 1.99 -6.34
N CYS A 40 2.96 1.20 -6.99
CA CYS A 40 1.53 1.16 -6.65
C CYS A 40 1.29 0.69 -5.21
N MET A 41 2.06 -0.30 -4.73
CA MET A 41 2.01 -0.74 -3.34
C MET A 41 2.58 0.31 -2.38
N ALA A 42 3.66 1.00 -2.76
CA ALA A 42 4.25 2.09 -1.99
C ALA A 42 3.27 3.26 -1.80
N ALA A 43 2.44 3.55 -2.81
CA ALA A 43 1.40 4.57 -2.74
C ALA A 43 0.39 4.33 -1.59
N THR A 44 0.17 3.06 -1.19
CA THR A 44 -0.70 2.73 -0.05
C THR A 44 -0.15 3.22 1.28
N TYR A 45 1.17 3.33 1.40
CA TYR A 45 1.86 3.91 2.55
C TYR A 45 1.94 5.43 2.41
N GLU A 46 2.34 5.91 1.23
CA GLU A 46 2.50 7.33 0.95
C GLU A 46 1.23 8.14 1.22
N LEU A 47 0.08 7.73 0.69
CA LEU A 47 -1.18 8.44 0.91
C LEU A 47 -1.65 8.36 2.38
N ALA A 48 -1.10 7.42 3.16
CA ALA A 48 -1.34 7.30 4.59
C ALA A 48 -0.33 8.10 5.45
N GLU A 49 0.65 8.76 4.84
CA GLU A 49 1.60 9.64 5.53
C GLU A 49 0.96 11.02 5.76
N GLU A 50 0.64 11.32 7.02
CA GLU A 50 -0.01 12.58 7.42
C GLU A 50 0.82 13.83 7.07
N SER A 51 2.15 13.71 7.05
CA SER A 51 3.06 14.78 6.64
C SER A 51 2.98 15.12 5.15
N LYS A 52 2.50 14.20 4.31
CA LYS A 52 2.39 14.39 2.86
C LYS A 52 0.94 14.61 2.41
N PHE A 53 0.01 13.84 2.96
CA PHE A 53 -1.40 13.83 2.56
C PHE A 53 -2.34 13.87 3.78
N PRO A 54 -2.33 14.96 4.58
CA PRO A 54 -3.16 15.07 5.78
C PRO A 54 -4.66 14.89 5.49
N GLN A 55 -5.12 15.33 4.32
CA GLN A 55 -6.51 15.19 3.87
C GLN A 55 -6.97 13.73 3.69
N TYR A 56 -6.03 12.80 3.47
CA TYR A 56 -6.34 11.39 3.28
C TYR A 56 -6.18 10.55 4.55
N GLN A 57 -5.67 11.14 5.64
CA GLN A 57 -5.30 10.39 6.84
C GLN A 57 -6.45 9.57 7.42
N ARG A 58 -7.66 10.15 7.50
CA ARG A 58 -8.85 9.44 8.01
C ARG A 58 -9.34 8.33 7.07
N ILE A 59 -9.13 8.50 5.76
CA ILE A 59 -9.55 7.52 4.75
C ILE A 59 -8.54 6.37 4.68
N MET A 60 -7.25 6.68 4.70
CA MET A 60 -6.16 5.70 4.51
C MET A 60 -5.82 4.93 5.78
N THR A 61 -6.19 5.44 6.96
CA THR A 61 -5.90 4.81 8.25
C THR A 61 -7.15 4.57 9.10
N ALA A 62 -7.02 3.68 10.07
CA ALA A 62 -8.01 3.41 11.11
C ALA A 62 -7.31 3.09 12.44
N ALA A 63 -8.03 3.22 13.55
CA ALA A 63 -7.56 2.69 14.83
C ALA A 63 -7.92 1.19 14.91
N SER A 64 -6.92 0.35 15.14
CA SER A 64 -7.12 -1.09 15.31
C SER A 64 -7.95 -1.36 16.58
N HIS A 65 -9.09 -2.02 16.44
CA HIS A 65 -9.90 -2.44 17.59
C HIS A 65 -9.21 -3.50 18.47
N LEU A 66 -8.12 -4.13 18.00
CA LEU A 66 -7.35 -5.12 18.74
C LEU A 66 -6.22 -4.50 19.57
N THR A 67 -5.62 -3.42 19.07
CA THR A 67 -4.38 -2.86 19.67
C THR A 67 -4.47 -1.38 20.02
N GLY A 68 -5.53 -0.69 19.61
CA GLY A 68 -5.66 0.78 19.71
C GLY A 68 -4.72 1.56 18.79
N LYS A 69 -3.74 0.89 18.16
CA LYS A 69 -2.74 1.56 17.30
C LYS A 69 -3.36 1.96 15.96
N ARG A 70 -2.86 3.07 15.42
CA ARG A 70 -3.15 3.47 14.03
C ARG A 70 -2.55 2.45 13.07
N ILE A 71 -3.37 1.96 12.16
CA ILE A 71 -3.02 1.01 11.12
C ILE A 71 -3.47 1.51 9.75
N ASN A 72 -2.87 0.98 8.70
CA ASN A 72 -3.39 1.18 7.35
C ASN A 72 -4.79 0.52 7.25
N ARG A 73 -5.74 1.18 6.60
CA ARG A 73 -7.12 0.70 6.48
C ARG A 73 -7.22 -0.64 5.73
N PHE A 74 -6.24 -1.02 4.91
CA PHE A 74 -6.16 -2.38 4.35
C PHE A 74 -6.10 -3.48 5.43
N CYS A 75 -5.58 -3.17 6.62
CA CYS A 75 -5.48 -4.10 7.73
C CYS A 75 -6.65 -3.99 8.73
N HIS A 76 -7.64 -3.13 8.47
CA HIS A 76 -8.72 -2.85 9.42
C HIS A 76 -9.90 -3.80 9.21
N ILE A 77 -10.38 -4.39 10.30
CA ILE A 77 -11.67 -5.10 10.29
C ILE A 77 -12.76 -4.06 10.47
N HIS A 78 -13.60 -3.89 9.46
CA HIS A 78 -14.69 -2.90 9.46
C HIS A 78 -15.63 -3.10 10.65
N ARG A 79 -15.92 -2.03 11.39
CA ARG A 79 -16.79 -2.05 12.57
C ARG A 79 -18.06 -1.20 12.41
N SER A 80 -18.19 -0.47 11.30
CA SER A 80 -19.37 0.36 11.02
C SER A 80 -19.60 0.54 9.51
N ILE A 81 -20.72 1.18 9.15
CA ILE A 81 -21.02 1.57 7.77
C ILE A 81 -19.97 2.57 7.24
N GLU A 82 -19.53 3.50 8.08
CA GLU A 82 -18.51 4.50 7.74
C GLU A 82 -17.20 3.83 7.35
N ASP A 83 -16.82 2.74 8.04
CA ASP A 83 -15.62 1.98 7.69
C ASP A 83 -15.71 1.40 6.27
N LEU A 84 -16.86 0.84 5.89
CA LEU A 84 -17.10 0.30 4.55
C LEU A 84 -17.05 1.42 3.49
N VAL A 85 -17.69 2.56 3.78
CA VAL A 85 -17.65 3.74 2.91
C VAL A 85 -16.21 4.23 2.73
N TYR A 86 -15.42 4.30 3.80
CA TYR A 86 -14.03 4.73 3.72
C TYR A 86 -13.14 3.73 2.98
N LYS A 87 -13.36 2.42 3.10
CA LYS A 87 -12.65 1.42 2.28
C LYS A 87 -12.94 1.60 0.79
N SER A 88 -14.20 1.84 0.42
CA SER A 88 -14.57 2.14 -0.97
C SER A 88 -13.93 3.44 -1.48
N LYS A 89 -13.98 4.52 -0.69
CA LYS A 89 -13.32 5.80 -1.03
C LYS A 89 -11.80 5.64 -1.15
N MET A 90 -11.17 4.88 -0.26
CA MET A 90 -9.75 4.58 -0.30
C MET A 90 -9.37 3.91 -1.64
N GLY A 91 -10.12 2.90 -2.07
CA GLY A 91 -9.88 2.23 -3.35
C GLY A 91 -9.98 3.19 -4.55
N ARG A 92 -10.97 4.10 -4.55
CA ARG A 92 -11.13 5.11 -5.62
C ARG A 92 -9.97 6.11 -5.65
N ILE A 93 -9.52 6.58 -4.49
CA ILE A 93 -8.39 7.51 -4.38
C ILE A 93 -7.11 6.85 -4.90
N LEU A 94 -6.82 5.62 -4.45
CA LEU A 94 -5.66 4.87 -4.90
C LEU A 94 -5.70 4.58 -6.40
N GLY A 95 -6.87 4.19 -6.92
CA GLY A 95 -7.08 3.97 -8.35
C GLY A 95 -6.81 5.23 -9.18
N ALA A 96 -7.37 6.37 -8.76
CA ALA A 96 -7.14 7.65 -9.42
C ALA A 96 -5.68 8.11 -9.32
N TYR A 97 -5.01 7.86 -8.19
CA TYR A 97 -3.63 8.30 -7.95
C TYR A 97 -2.61 7.48 -8.73
N THR A 98 -2.83 6.16 -8.85
CA THR A 98 -1.86 5.24 -9.48
C THR A 98 -2.20 4.87 -10.92
N GLY A 99 -3.43 5.13 -11.37
CA GLY A 99 -3.94 4.62 -12.66
C GLY A 99 -4.06 3.10 -12.70
N SER A 100 -4.07 2.43 -11.54
CA SER A 100 -4.09 0.97 -11.44
C SER A 100 -5.40 0.42 -10.84
N CYS A 101 -5.66 -0.87 -11.07
CA CYS A 101 -6.77 -1.58 -10.45
C CYS A 101 -6.36 -2.09 -9.05
N PHE A 102 -7.24 -1.94 -8.06
CA PHE A 102 -7.04 -2.47 -6.71
C PHE A 102 -8.06 -3.59 -6.46
N GLN A 103 -7.60 -4.83 -6.51
CA GLN A 103 -8.42 -6.02 -6.29
C GLN A 103 -8.42 -6.50 -4.82
N ARG A 104 -7.73 -5.81 -3.91
CA ARG A 104 -7.59 -6.17 -2.48
C ARG A 104 -7.94 -4.98 -1.58
#